data_AF-A0A6A8FIY7-F1
#
_entry.id   AF-A0A6A8FIY7-F1
#
_cell.length_a   1.000
_cell.length_b   1.000
_cell.length_c   1.000
_cell.angle_alpha   90.00
_cell.angle_beta   90.00
_cell.angle_gamma   90.00
#
_symmetry.space_group_name_H-M   'P 1'
#
loop_
_entity.id
_entity.type
_entity.pdbx_description
1 polymer ?
#
loop_
_entity_poly.entity_id
_entity_poly.type
_entity_poly.pdbx_seq_one_letter_code
_entity_poly.pdbx_strand_id
1 'polypeptide(L)' 'DFKEPMIMQNGSNVGDVCNKIHRSMIRDFKFAQIWGKSAKFGGQKVGTDHLLIDEDVITITKKI' A
#
# COMPACT_ATOMS: atom_id res chain seq x y z
N ASP A 1 -8.04 11.38 6.10
CA ASP A 1 -7.62 12.01 7.37
C ASP A 1 -6.99 10.91 8.23
N PHE A 2 -6.09 11.24 9.15
CA PHE A 2 -5.39 10.23 9.97
C PHE A 2 -6.26 9.65 11.10
N LYS A 3 -7.58 9.75 10.98
CA LYS A 3 -8.53 9.39 12.05
C LYS A 3 -8.80 7.89 12.08
N GLU A 4 -8.79 7.25 10.91
CA GLU A 4 -9.11 5.82 10.77
C GLU A 4 -8.04 5.13 9.91
N PRO A 5 -6.88 4.80 10.50
CA PRO A 5 -5.83 4.07 9.79
C PRO A 5 -6.26 2.62 9.53
N MET A 6 -5.76 2.04 8.43
CA MET A 6 -5.90 0.61 8.19
C MET A 6 -4.88 -0.14 9.04
N ILE A 7 -5.37 -0.87 10.05
CA ILE A 7 -4.52 -1.70 10.90
C ILE A 7 -4.11 -2.97 10.14
N MET A 8 -2.79 -3.18 10.03
CA MET A 8 -2.16 -4.31 9.35
C MET A 8 -1.24 -5.07 10.31
N GLN A 9 -0.95 -6.34 10.00
CA GLN A 9 0.03 -7.11 10.77
C GLN A 9 1.45 -6.67 10.39
N ASN A 10 2.39 -6.76 11.33
CA ASN A 10 3.79 -6.52 11.01
C ASN A 10 4.28 -7.48 9.91
N GLY A 11 5.06 -6.97 8.96
CA GLY A 11 5.51 -7.71 7.77
C GLY A 11 4.50 -7.72 6.62
N SER A 12 3.38 -7.00 6.72
CA SER A 12 2.43 -6.85 5.62
C SER A 12 3.03 -6.07 4.44
N ASN A 13 2.69 -6.48 3.23
CA ASN A 13 3.07 -5.79 2.00
C ASN A 13 1.88 -5.07 1.34
N VAL A 14 2.14 -4.37 0.23
CA VAL A 14 1.12 -3.68 -0.57
C VAL A 14 0.03 -4.64 -1.07
N GLY A 15 0.39 -5.88 -1.41
CA GLY A 15 -0.56 -6.92 -1.80
C GLY A 15 -1.54 -7.27 -0.68
N ASP A 16 -1.06 -7.37 0.57
CA ASP A 16 -1.90 -7.61 1.74
C ASP A 16 -2.89 -6.47 1.97
N VAL A 17 -2.45 -5.21 1.78
CA VAL A 17 -3.35 -4.04 1.82
C VAL A 17 -4.44 -4.15 0.74
N CYS A 18 -4.07 -4.52 -0.49
CA CYS A 18 -5.06 -4.71 -1.55
C CYS A 18 -6.09 -5.79 -1.16
N ASN A 19 -5.63 -6.92 -0.61
CA ASN A 19 -6.51 -8.01 -0.16
C ASN A 19 -7.40 -7.61 1.02
N LYS A 20 -6.91 -6.75 1.92
CA LYS A 20 -7.66 -6.21 3.06
C LYS A 20 -8.78 -5.26 2.62
N ILE A 21 -8.53 -4.44 1.60
CA ILE A 21 -9.55 -3.56 0.99
C ILE A 21 -10.60 -4.40 0.25
N HIS A 22 -10.17 -5.19 -0.72
CA HIS A 22 -11.04 -6.10 -1.48
C HIS A 22 -10.22 -7.12 -2.27
N ARG A 23 -10.60 -8.40 -2.23
CA ARG A 23 -9.87 -9.50 -2.90
C ARG A 23 -9.66 -9.32 -4.41
N SER A 24 -10.53 -8.56 -5.10
CA SER A 24 -10.37 -8.29 -6.54
C SER A 24 -9.33 -7.21 -6.84
N MET A 25 -8.97 -6.38 -5.86
CA MET A 25 -8.13 -5.21 -6.05
C MET A 25 -6.72 -5.57 -6.53
N ILE A 26 -6.22 -6.74 -6.15
CA ILE A 26 -4.93 -7.25 -6.61
C ILE A 26 -4.91 -7.50 -8.12
N ARG A 27 -6.04 -7.91 -8.72
CA ARG A 27 -6.13 -8.15 -10.18
C ARG A 27 -6.01 -6.84 -10.95
N ASP A 28 -6.69 -5.82 -10.43
CA ASP A 28 -6.72 -4.49 -11.03
C ASP A 28 -5.52 -3.64 -10.62
N PHE A 29 -4.59 -4.13 -9.79
CA PHE A 29 -3.44 -3.35 -9.31
C PHE A 29 -2.50 -2.97 -10.46
N LYS A 30 -2.12 -1.68 -10.54
CA LYS A 30 -1.11 -1.17 -11.47
C LYS A 30 0.20 -0.82 -10.76
N PHE A 31 0.12 0.01 -9.72
CA PHE A 31 1.23 0.35 -8.81
C PHE A 31 0.65 0.99 -7.53
N ALA A 32 1.47 1.07 -6.49
CA ALA A 32 1.21 1.90 -5.32
C ALA A 32 2.20 3.07 -5.25
N GLN A 33 1.82 4.16 -4.61
CA GLN A 33 2.72 5.23 -4.20
C GLN A 33 2.76 5.31 -2.68
N ILE A 34 3.96 5.44 -2.11
CA ILE A 34 4.17 5.44 -0.66
C ILE A 34 4.79 6.75 -0.20
N TRP A 35 4.32 7.25 0.95
CA TRP A 35 4.93 8.32 1.72
C TRP A 35 5.13 7.82 3.15
N GLY A 36 6.38 7.70 3.58
CA GLY A 36 6.72 7.20 4.90
C GLY A 36 8.11 6.55 4.90
N LYS A 37 8.45 5.85 5.99
CA LYS A 37 9.80 5.33 6.23
C LYS A 37 10.18 4.16 5.32
N SER A 38 9.22 3.47 4.72
CA SER A 38 9.52 2.37 3.79
C SER A 38 9.94 2.85 2.40
N ALA A 39 9.66 4.12 2.07
CA ALA A 39 10.03 4.72 0.80
C ALA A 39 11.36 5.48 0.90
N LYS A 40 12.16 5.43 -0.17
CA LYS A 40 13.40 6.21 -0.32
C LYS A 40 13.12 7.70 -0.53
N PHE A 41 11.98 8.01 -1.13
CA PHE A 41 11.50 9.36 -1.37
C PHE A 41 9.96 9.35 -1.45
N GLY A 42 9.32 10.48 -1.13
CA GLY A 42 7.86 10.58 -1.14
C GLY A 42 7.26 10.31 -2.52
N GLY A 43 6.19 9.52 -2.56
CA GLY A 43 5.50 9.16 -3.79
C GLY A 43 6.22 8.11 -4.64
N GLN A 44 7.22 7.43 -4.07
CA GLN A 44 7.91 6.30 -4.72
C GLN A 44 6.88 5.27 -5.22
N LYS A 45 6.98 4.90 -6.50
CA LYS A 45 6.17 3.84 -7.09
C LYS A 45 6.71 2.48 -6.69
N VAL A 46 5.84 1.61 -6.21
CA VAL A 46 6.19 0.27 -5.72
C VAL A 46 5.22 -0.79 -6.21
N GLY A 47 5.68 -2.04 -6.21
CA GLY A 47 4.88 -3.23 -6.53
C GLY A 47 4.17 -3.81 -5.31
N THR A 48 3.53 -4.96 -5.51
CA THR A 48 2.77 -5.67 -4.47
C THR A 48 3.64 -6.19 -3.33
N ASP A 49 4.91 -6.51 -3.61
CA ASP A 49 5.83 -7.14 -2.65
C ASP A 49 6.52 -6.14 -1.72
N HIS A 50 6.26 -4.84 -1.90
CA HIS A 50 6.86 -3.79 -1.07
C HIS A 50 6.32 -3.88 0.35
N LEU A 51 7.23 -4.07 1.31
CA LEU A 51 6.91 -4.12 2.73
C LEU A 51 6.56 -2.74 3.26
N LEU A 52 5.49 -2.69 4.04
CA LEU A 52 5.02 -1.47 4.67
C LEU A 52 5.65 -1.32 6.06
N ILE A 53 5.86 -0.07 6.45
CA ILE A 53 6.24 0.32 7.81
C ILE A 53 5.08 1.09 8.43
N ASP A 54 4.96 1.03 9.74
CA ASP A 54 3.98 1.80 10.50
C ASP A 54 3.98 3.29 10.09
N GLU A 55 2.80 3.87 10.07
CA GLU A 55 2.51 5.24 9.60
C GLU A 55 2.77 5.53 8.10
N ASP A 56 3.08 4.53 7.27
CA ASP A 56 3.13 4.72 5.82
C ASP A 56 1.76 5.16 5.26
N VAL A 57 1.76 6.21 4.45
CA VAL A 57 0.61 6.63 3.64
C VAL A 57 0.73 6.00 2.27
N ILE A 58 -0.32 5.31 1.82
CA ILE A 58 -0.36 4.57 0.57
C ILE A 58 -1.49 5.03 -0.35
N THR A 59 -1.18 5.18 -1.63
CA THR A 59 -2.17 5.37 -2.70
C THR A 59 -2.08 4.21 -3.69
N ILE A 60 -3.19 3.52 -3.95
CA ILE A 60 -3.25 2.42 -4.93
C ILE A 60 -3.83 2.93 -6.25
N THR A 61 -3.14 2.68 -7.36
CA THR A 61 -3.62 2.97 -8.71
C THR A 61 -4.04 1.69 -9.42
N LYS A 62 -5.22 1.71 -10.05
CA LYS A 62 -5.75 0.59 -10.82
C LYS A 62 -5.34 0.62 -12.30
N LYS A 63 -5.34 -0.54 -12.96
CA LYS A 63 -5.32 -0.69 -14.41
C LYS A 63 -6.63 -0.11 -14.96
N ILE A 64 -6.54 0.54 -16.12
CA ILE A 64 -7.71 0.99 -16.88
C ILE A 64 -8.27 -0.23 -17.61
#